data_AF-A0A2N9L4G2-F1
#
_entry.id   AF-A0A2N9L4G2-F1
#
_cell.length_a   1.000
_cell.length_b   1.000
_cell.length_c   1.000
_cell.angle_alpha   90.00
_cell.angle_beta   90.00
_cell.angle_gamma   90.00
#
_symmetry.space_group_name_H-M   'P 1'
#
loop_
_entity.id
_entity.type
_entity.pdbx_description
1 polymer ?
#
loop_
_entity_poly.entity_id
_entity_poly.type
_entity_poly.pdbx_seq_one_letter_code
_entity_poly.pdbx_strand_id
1 'polypeptide(L)'
;MPACPQTFVPNWTLKFPAASPSAREQFAMAYDAMHGRVVLFGGFNGSSYLGDTWVWNGTTWALQSPAASPTARYGASMAYDAAHGKVVLFGGDGFREITWCALL
;
A
#
# COMPACT_ATOMS: atom_id res chain seq x y z
N MET A 1 -16.69 -43.96 11.66
CA MET A 1 -15.80 -43.21 10.77
C MET A 1 -15.84 -41.75 11.23
N PRO A 2 -14.72 -41.08 11.55
CA PRO A 2 -14.76 -39.68 11.96
C PRO A 2 -14.85 -38.77 10.73
N ALA A 3 -15.69 -37.74 10.80
CA ALA A 3 -15.89 -36.76 9.74
C ALA A 3 -14.65 -35.86 9.54
N CYS A 4 -14.37 -35.50 8.29
CA CYS A 4 -13.28 -34.61 7.89
C CYS A 4 -13.49 -33.19 8.50
N PRO A 5 -12.44 -32.51 9.01
CA PRO A 5 -12.57 -31.15 9.53
C PRO A 5 -13.00 -30.18 8.42
N GLN A 6 -13.97 -29.33 8.72
CA GLN A 6 -14.50 -28.32 7.79
C GLN A 6 -13.36 -27.43 7.28
N THR A 7 -13.07 -27.50 5.98
CA THR A 7 -12.08 -26.66 5.30
C THR A 7 -12.54 -25.21 5.35
N PHE A 8 -11.71 -24.32 5.90
CA PHE A 8 -11.92 -22.88 5.86
C PHE A 8 -11.94 -22.42 4.39
N VAL A 9 -13.12 -22.09 3.87
CA VAL A 9 -13.26 -21.48 2.55
C VAL A 9 -13.15 -19.96 2.75
N PRO A 10 -12.05 -19.31 2.35
CA PRO A 10 -11.93 -17.86 2.50
C PRO A 10 -12.99 -17.17 1.63
N ASN A 11 -13.93 -16.47 2.26
CA ASN A 11 -14.92 -15.65 1.58
C ASN A 11 -14.43 -14.19 1.51
N TRP A 12 -14.29 -13.68 0.28
CA TRP A 12 -14.02 -12.27 0.07
C TRP A 12 -15.21 -11.42 0.52
N THR A 13 -14.94 -10.38 1.31
CA THR A 13 -15.96 -9.43 1.78
C THR A 13 -15.57 -8.02 1.35
N LEU A 14 -16.41 -7.37 0.56
CA LEU A 14 -16.21 -5.97 0.16
C LEU A 14 -16.40 -5.02 1.36
N LYS A 15 -15.57 -3.98 1.46
CA LYS A 15 -15.64 -2.94 2.50
C LYS A 15 -15.94 -1.58 1.87
N PHE A 16 -16.76 -0.79 2.55
CA PHE A 16 -17.12 0.59 2.15
C PHE A 16 -16.71 1.58 3.24
N PRO A 17 -15.40 1.79 3.45
CA PRO A 17 -14.93 2.77 4.42
C PRO A 17 -15.26 4.21 3.95
N ALA A 18 -15.53 5.10 4.90
CA ALA A 18 -15.86 6.50 4.60
C ALA A 18 -14.69 7.26 3.95
N ALA A 19 -13.46 6.88 4.30
CA ALA A 19 -12.24 7.35 3.65
C ALA A 19 -11.61 6.19 2.87
N SER A 20 -11.28 6.44 1.60
CA SER A 20 -10.58 5.50 0.74
C SER A 20 -9.72 6.24 -0.29
N PRO A 21 -8.62 5.63 -0.76
CA PRO A 21 -7.89 6.15 -1.91
C PRO A 21 -8.81 6.20 -3.12
N SER A 22 -8.65 7.25 -3.93
CA SER A 22 -9.31 7.34 -5.24
C SER A 22 -8.96 6.16 -6.14
N ALA A 23 -9.82 5.88 -7.13
CA ALA A 23 -9.53 4.91 -8.19
C ALA A 23 -8.18 5.22 -8.85
N ARG A 24 -7.34 4.19 -8.95
CA ARG A 24 -5.96 4.29 -9.43
C ARG A 24 -5.44 2.96 -9.93
N GLU A 25 -4.47 3.01 -10.83
CA GLU A 25 -3.73 1.85 -11.32
C GLU A 25 -2.23 2.00 -11.04
N GLN A 26 -1.50 0.89 -11.15
CA GLN A 26 -0.04 0.82 -11.00
C GLN A 26 0.48 1.49 -9.70
N PHE A 27 -0.29 1.39 -8.63
CA PHE A 27 0.11 1.83 -7.30
C PHE A 27 1.01 0.79 -6.65
N ALA A 28 1.89 1.25 -5.75
CA ALA A 28 2.68 0.39 -4.90
C ALA A 28 1.87 0.01 -3.65
N MET A 29 1.88 -1.26 -3.23
CA MET A 29 1.22 -1.72 -2.02
C MET A 29 2.03 -2.80 -1.31
N ALA A 30 2.15 -2.72 0.01
CA ALA A 30 2.83 -3.72 0.85
C ALA A 30 2.16 -3.84 2.22
N TYR A 31 2.29 -5.01 2.83
CA TYR A 31 1.81 -5.26 4.20
C TYR A 31 2.97 -5.08 5.19
N ASP A 32 2.84 -4.09 6.06
CA ASP A 32 3.69 -3.89 7.22
C ASP A 32 3.26 -4.87 8.33
N ALA A 33 4.01 -5.96 8.43
CA ALA A 33 3.71 -7.02 9.39
C ALA A 33 4.02 -6.64 10.84
N MET A 34 4.90 -5.66 11.08
CA MET A 34 5.21 -5.21 12.44
C MET A 34 4.05 -4.43 13.05
N HIS A 35 3.41 -3.57 12.26
CA HIS A 35 2.28 -2.75 12.72
C HIS A 35 0.91 -3.33 12.35
N GLY A 36 0.86 -4.39 11.55
CA GLY A 36 -0.36 -5.03 11.08
C GLY A 36 -1.17 -4.16 10.12
N ARG A 37 -0.49 -3.41 9.23
CA ARG A 37 -1.11 -2.39 8.37
C ARG A 37 -0.77 -2.63 6.91
N VAL A 38 -1.65 -2.20 6.00
CA VAL A 38 -1.32 -2.16 4.57
C VAL A 38 -0.96 -0.72 4.21
N VAL A 39 0.18 -0.54 3.56
CA VAL A 39 0.63 0.75 3.03
C VAL A 39 0.38 0.74 1.52
N LEU A 40 -0.19 1.82 1.01
CA LEU A 40 -0.35 2.09 -0.42
C LEU A 40 0.33 3.42 -0.74
N PHE A 41 1.05 3.47 -1.85
CA PHE A 41 1.70 4.69 -2.32
C PHE A 41 1.48 4.92 -3.82
N GLY A 42 1.12 6.16 -4.14
CA GLY A 42 1.10 6.67 -5.51
C GLY A 42 0.14 5.95 -6.47
N GLY A 43 0.58 5.79 -7.71
CA GLY A 43 -0.22 5.27 -8.83
C GLY A 43 -0.69 6.36 -9.79
N PHE A 44 -1.52 5.98 -10.76
CA PHE A 44 -2.11 6.88 -11.76
C PHE A 44 -3.63 6.82 -11.69
N ASN A 45 -4.32 7.95 -11.62
CA ASN A 45 -5.79 8.02 -11.52
C ASN A 45 -6.50 8.21 -12.87
N GLY A 46 -5.81 8.05 -13.99
CA GLY A 46 -6.33 8.38 -15.33
C GLY A 46 -6.07 9.82 -15.77
N SER A 47 -5.52 10.69 -14.90
CA SER A 47 -5.22 12.09 -15.24
C SER A 47 -3.87 12.56 -14.72
N SER A 48 -3.44 12.14 -13.54
CA SER A 48 -2.20 12.55 -12.91
C SER A 48 -1.53 11.41 -12.14
N TYR A 49 -0.21 11.50 -12.00
CA TYR A 49 0.52 10.67 -11.03
C TYR A 49 0.22 11.13 -9.62
N LEU A 50 0.13 10.17 -8.72
CA LEU A 50 -0.16 10.40 -7.32
C LEU A 50 1.10 10.16 -6.48
N GLY A 51 1.23 10.94 -5.41
CA GLY A 51 2.29 10.81 -4.41
C GLY A 51 1.75 10.74 -2.99
N ASP A 52 0.47 10.41 -2.87
CA ASP A 52 -0.20 10.22 -1.59
C ASP A 52 0.17 8.86 -0.98
N THR A 53 0.25 8.83 0.34
CA THR A 53 0.47 7.60 1.12
C THR A 53 -0.80 7.29 1.89
N TRP A 54 -1.36 6.11 1.67
CA TRP A 54 -2.55 5.63 2.38
C TRP A 54 -2.19 4.44 3.25
N VAL A 55 -2.74 4.41 4.47
CA VAL A 55 -2.54 3.30 5.39
C VAL A 55 -3.89 2.69 5.78
N TRP A 56 -4.00 1.39 5.63
CA TRP A 56 -5.14 0.59 6.06
C TRP A 56 -4.84 -0.07 7.40
N ASN A 57 -5.75 0.07 8.36
CA ASN A 57 -5.63 -0.52 9.70
C ASN A 57 -6.45 -1.81 9.89
N GLY A 58 -7.07 -2.35 8.83
CA GLY A 58 -8.01 -3.48 8.92
C GLY A 58 -9.48 -3.07 8.74
N THR A 59 -9.82 -1.80 8.96
CA THR A 59 -11.22 -1.31 8.92
C THR A 59 -11.41 -0.03 8.10
N THR A 60 -10.44 0.89 8.10
CA THR A 60 -10.49 2.14 7.33
C THR A 60 -9.13 2.51 6.74
N TRP A 61 -9.15 3.29 5.66
CA TRP A 61 -7.97 3.94 5.12
C TRP A 61 -7.77 5.30 5.81
N ALA A 62 -6.50 5.67 6.00
CA ALA A 62 -6.10 6.98 6.49
C ALA A 62 -5.01 7.55 5.57
N LEU A 63 -5.25 8.75 5.04
CA LEU A 63 -4.25 9.51 4.29
C LEU A 63 -3.15 9.97 5.25
N GLN A 64 -1.90 9.64 4.94
CA GLN A 64 -0.74 10.08 5.70
C GLN A 64 -0.09 11.28 5.02
N SER A 65 0.45 12.18 5.84
CA SER A 65 1.17 13.37 5.39
C SER A 65 2.54 13.44 6.07
N PRO A 66 3.46 12.53 5.75
CA PRO A 66 4.81 12.55 6.33
C PRO A 66 5.58 13.80 5.86
N ALA A 67 6.50 14.28 6.70
CA ALA A 67 7.30 15.48 6.40
C ALA A 67 8.21 15.30 5.18
N ALA A 68 8.64 14.07 4.90
CA ALA A 68 9.33 13.69 3.68
C ALA A 68 8.55 12.57 3.00
N SER A 69 8.27 12.74 1.71
CA SER A 69 7.63 11.73 0.88
C SER A 69 8.30 11.66 -0.49
N PRO A 70 8.31 10.47 -1.14
CA PRO A 70 8.72 10.39 -2.52
C PRO A 70 7.83 11.26 -3.41
N THR A 71 8.39 11.71 -4.53
CA THR A 71 7.60 12.37 -5.59
C THR A 71 6.54 11.44 -6.15
N ALA A 72 5.46 12.05 -6.65
CA ALA A 72 4.37 11.34 -7.30
C ALA A 72 4.88 10.44 -8.43
N ARG A 73 4.50 9.16 -8.38
CA ARG A 73 4.99 8.12 -9.29
C ARG A 73 4.01 6.98 -9.43
N TYR A 74 4.16 6.23 -10.49
CA TYR A 74 3.40 5.01 -10.77
C TYR A 74 4.34 3.90 -11.21
N GLY A 75 3.88 2.64 -11.19
CA GLY A 75 4.71 1.48 -11.53
C GLY A 75 5.81 1.19 -10.51
N ALA A 76 5.79 1.84 -9.34
CA ALA A 76 6.71 1.54 -8.26
C ALA A 76 6.38 0.18 -7.62
N SER A 77 7.39 -0.46 -7.04
CA SER A 77 7.23 -1.70 -6.28
C SER A 77 7.52 -1.46 -4.80
N MET A 78 6.79 -2.14 -3.92
CA MET A 78 6.95 -1.98 -2.48
C MET A 78 6.97 -3.33 -1.78
N ALA A 79 7.86 -3.48 -0.81
CA ALA A 79 8.03 -4.70 -0.04
C ALA A 79 8.30 -4.39 1.42
N TYR A 80 7.88 -5.30 2.30
CA TYR A 80 8.22 -5.23 3.72
C TYR A 80 9.52 -6.00 4.00
N ASP A 81 10.50 -5.30 4.54
CA ASP A 81 11.76 -5.82 5.02
C ASP A 81 11.62 -6.20 6.50
N ALA A 82 11.38 -7.49 6.74
CA ALA A 82 11.21 -8.03 8.08
C ALA A 82 12.48 -7.98 8.94
N ALA A 83 13.67 -7.93 8.33
CA ALA A 83 14.92 -7.87 9.08
C ALA A 83 15.13 -6.49 9.75
N HIS A 84 14.60 -5.44 9.13
CA HIS A 84 14.72 -4.07 9.62
C HIS A 84 13.39 -3.44 10.07
N GLY A 85 12.28 -4.16 9.94
CA GLY A 85 10.96 -3.70 10.32
C GLY A 85 10.43 -2.57 9.44
N LYS A 86 10.79 -2.56 8.14
CA LYS A 86 10.56 -1.40 7.26
C LYS A 86 9.77 -1.72 6.02
N VAL A 87 9.04 -0.73 5.50
CA VAL A 87 8.46 -0.80 4.15
C VAL A 87 9.35 -0.06 3.18
N VAL A 88 9.89 -0.77 2.19
CA VAL A 88 10.80 -0.24 1.18
C VAL A 88 10.06 -0.06 -0.14
N LEU A 89 10.13 1.16 -0.69
CA LEU A 89 9.62 1.51 -2.01
C LEU A 89 10.79 1.64 -2.99
N PHE A 90 10.67 1.04 -4.17
CA PHE A 90 11.71 1.10 -5.20
C PHE A 90 11.13 1.36 -6.60
N GLY A 91 11.91 2.08 -7.40
CA GLY A 91 11.62 2.37 -8.80
C GLY A 91 10.37 3.24 -8.99
N GLY A 92 9.66 2.93 -10.07
CA GLY A 92 8.53 3.71 -10.57
C GLY A 92 8.97 4.96 -11.34
N ASP A 93 8.09 5.38 -12.23
CA ASP A 93 8.28 6.57 -13.05
C ASP A 93 7.42 7.71 -12.51
N GLY A 94 8.01 8.89 -12.42
CA GLY A 94 7.34 10.12 -12.02
C GLY A 94 7.76 11.27 -12.93
N PHE A 95 6.97 12.33 -12.96
CA PHE A 95 7.38 13.58 -13.64
C PHE A 95 8.54 14.22 -12.85
N ARG A 96 9.76 13.81 -13.23
CA ARG A 96 11.10 14.33 -12.87
C ARG A 96 11.68 13.98 -11.47
N GLU A 97 12.88 13.37 -11.54
CA GLU A 97 13.98 13.15 -10.57
C GLU A 97 13.91 12.04 -9.47
N ILE A 98 14.70 10.99 -9.77
CA ILE A 98 15.57 10.05 -9.01
C ILE A 98 15.35 9.78 -7.50
N THR A 99 15.07 8.50 -7.21
CA THR A 99 15.32 7.65 -6.02
C THR A 99 15.30 8.28 -4.61
N TRP A 100 14.23 7.99 -3.85
CA TRP A 100 14.19 8.17 -2.39
C TRP A 100 14.30 6.80 -1.69
N CYS A 101 15.24 6.67 -0.75
CA CYS A 101 15.16 5.66 0.31
C CYS A 101 14.38 6.26 1.48
N ALA A 102 13.25 5.67 1.87
CA ALA A 102 12.59 6.00 3.12
C ALA A 102 12.77 4.84 4.11
N LEU A 103 13.37 5.14 5.27
CA LEU A 103 13.11 4.39 6.48
C LEU A 103 11.72 4.83 6.98
N LEU A 104 10.74 3.95 6.88
CA LEU A 104 9.62 3.90 7.82
C LEU A 104 9.80 2.64 8.65
#